data_AF-A0A7S1DQA7-F1
#
_entry.id   AF-A0A7S1DQA7-F1
#
_cell.length_a   1.000
_cell.length_b   1.000
_cell.length_c   1.000
_cell.angle_alpha   90.00
_cell.angle_beta   90.00
_cell.angle_gamma   90.00
#
_symmetry.space_group_name_H-M   'P 1'
#
loop_
_entity.id
_entity.type
_entity.pdbx_description
1 polymer ?
#
loop_
_entity_poly.entity_id
_entity_poly.type
_entity_poly.pdbx_seq_one_letter_code
_entity_poly.pdbx_strand_id
1 'polypeptide(L)'
;SGATQKLIRVDVDCDRDAIRFVVRQTGVGFCHMEQMSCFGDDHGTLGALMRTLIDRKDNAPAGSYTKRLFDDSALLKSKLLEECDELLAAENDREVAFETADVIYFAFAACARHGVNLAEVQRSLARKHLRVRRRPGNAKPPGWKPGDPSPDAP
;
A
#
# COMPACT_ATOMS: atom_id res chain seq x y z
N SER A 1 -19.12 -7.11 21.72
CA SER A 1 -18.54 -6.23 20.69
C SER A 1 -19.02 -6.55 19.28
N GLY A 2 -19.25 -7.81 18.89
CA GLY A 2 -19.62 -8.15 17.49
C GLY A 2 -18.44 -8.13 16.51
N ALA A 3 -17.28 -7.65 16.94
CA ALA A 3 -16.01 -7.83 16.25
C ALA A 3 -15.59 -9.30 16.30
N THR A 4 -15.20 -9.86 15.16
CA THR A 4 -14.80 -11.26 15.04
C THR A 4 -13.45 -11.39 14.33
N GLN A 5 -12.84 -12.56 14.47
CA GLN A 5 -11.54 -12.87 13.90
C GLN A 5 -11.64 -14.15 13.10
N LYS A 6 -11.46 -14.04 11.79
CA LYS A 6 -11.38 -15.19 10.91
C LYS A 6 -9.94 -15.73 10.95
N LEU A 7 -9.78 -16.95 11.48
CA LEU A 7 -8.49 -17.63 11.45
C LEU A 7 -8.02 -17.84 10.01
N ILE A 8 -6.78 -17.46 9.72
CA ILE A 8 -6.14 -17.61 8.41
C ILE A 8 -5.06 -18.68 8.47
N ARG A 9 -4.22 -18.67 9.51
CA ARG A 9 -3.11 -19.60 9.69
C ARG A 9 -2.76 -19.75 11.16
N VAL A 10 -2.29 -20.92 11.55
CA VAL A 10 -1.66 -21.18 12.84
C VAL A 10 -0.22 -21.63 12.56
N ASP A 11 0.72 -21.00 13.22
CA ASP A 11 2.13 -21.39 13.19
C ASP A 11 2.60 -21.75 14.59
N VAL A 12 3.63 -22.57 14.66
CA VAL A 12 4.39 -22.85 15.87
C VAL A 12 5.79 -22.27 15.66
N ASP A 13 6.42 -21.76 16.71
CA ASP A 13 7.81 -21.33 16.66
C ASP A 13 8.80 -22.52 16.57
N CYS A 14 10.10 -22.23 16.62
CA CYS A 14 11.14 -23.20 16.30
C CYS A 14 11.35 -24.27 17.38
N ASP A 15 11.17 -23.92 18.65
CA ASP A 15 11.27 -24.78 19.83
C ASP A 15 9.92 -25.24 20.37
N ARG A 16 8.82 -24.75 19.78
CA ARG A 16 7.44 -25.20 19.98
C ARG A 16 6.86 -24.82 21.34
N ASP A 17 7.26 -23.69 21.89
CA ASP A 17 6.68 -23.15 23.11
C ASP A 17 5.71 -21.98 22.89
N ALA A 18 5.66 -21.42 21.67
CA ALA A 18 4.67 -20.43 21.27
C ALA A 18 3.88 -20.80 20.01
N ILE A 19 2.60 -20.41 20.01
CA ILE A 19 1.70 -20.53 18.87
C ILE A 19 1.35 -19.15 18.36
N ARG A 20 1.55 -18.91 17.06
CA ARG A 20 1.14 -17.69 16.37
C ARG A 20 -0.14 -17.92 15.58
N PHE A 21 -1.20 -17.21 15.95
CA PHE A 21 -2.42 -17.14 15.16
C PHE A 21 -2.37 -15.94 14.21
N VAL A 22 -2.49 -16.19 12.91
CA VAL A 22 -2.71 -15.15 11.90
C VAL A 22 -4.19 -15.10 11.61
N VAL A 23 -4.80 -13.95 11.88
CA VAL A 23 -6.25 -13.74 11.77
C VAL A 23 -6.56 -12.57 10.85
N ARG A 24 -7.76 -12.57 10.30
CA ARG A 24 -8.38 -11.38 9.68
C ARG A 24 -9.47 -10.88 10.60
N GLN A 25 -9.29 -9.67 11.12
CA GLN A 25 -10.28 -9.01 11.97
C GLN A 25 -11.40 -8.40 11.13
N THR A 26 -12.61 -8.38 11.68
CA THR A 26 -13.78 -7.69 11.13
C THR A 26 -14.49 -6.92 12.23
N GLY A 27 -15.09 -5.78 11.89
CA GLY A 27 -15.71 -4.86 12.85
C GLY A 27 -14.73 -3.80 13.33
N VAL A 28 -14.93 -3.32 14.56
CA VAL A 28 -14.21 -2.16 15.16
C VAL A 28 -12.76 -2.43 15.57
N GLY A 29 -12.24 -3.64 15.34
CA GLY A 29 -10.86 -4.01 15.68
C GLY A 29 -10.77 -5.20 16.64
N PHE A 30 -9.66 -5.29 17.38
CA PHE A 30 -9.42 -6.35 18.38
C PHE A 30 -9.75 -5.88 19.79
N CYS A 31 -9.39 -4.64 20.09
CA CYS A 31 -9.44 -4.10 21.44
C CYS A 31 -10.87 -3.68 21.82
N HIS A 32 -11.19 -3.79 23.10
CA HIS A 32 -12.45 -3.29 23.66
C HIS A 32 -12.57 -1.75 23.61
N MET A 33 -11.46 -1.05 23.32
CA MET A 33 -11.40 0.39 23.08
C MET A 33 -11.55 0.76 21.59
N GLU A 34 -12.06 -0.15 20.76
CA GLU A 34 -12.24 0.06 19.31
C GLU A 34 -10.93 0.35 18.55
N GLN A 35 -9.85 -0.33 18.99
CA GLN A 35 -8.53 -0.27 18.38
C GLN A 35 -8.16 -1.59 17.69
N MET A 36 -7.27 -1.52 16.72
CA MET A 36 -6.81 -2.71 15.98
C MET A 36 -6.04 -3.71 16.83
N SER A 37 -5.42 -3.25 17.93
CA SER A 37 -4.57 -4.04 18.83
C SER A 37 -4.81 -3.65 20.28
N CYS A 38 -4.54 -4.55 21.22
CA CYS A 38 -4.47 -4.22 22.65
C CYS A 38 -3.24 -3.38 23.01
N PHE A 39 -2.25 -3.30 22.11
CA PHE A 39 -0.95 -2.69 22.37
C PHE A 39 -0.82 -1.27 21.78
N GLY A 40 -1.95 -0.57 21.63
CA GLY A 40 -2.00 0.81 21.14
C GLY A 40 -2.50 0.94 19.70
N ASP A 41 -2.46 2.19 19.23
CA ASP A 41 -2.91 2.58 17.89
C ASP A 41 -1.88 2.14 16.82
N ASP A 42 -2.37 1.84 15.62
CA ASP A 42 -1.55 1.51 14.45
C ASP A 42 -1.32 2.72 13.53
N HIS A 43 -1.47 3.94 14.06
CA HIS A 43 -1.10 5.19 13.40
C HIS A 43 0.28 5.15 12.73
N GLY A 44 0.39 5.80 11.57
CA GLY A 44 1.63 5.83 10.78
C GLY A 44 1.95 4.53 10.04
N THR A 45 1.17 3.46 10.23
CA THR A 45 1.36 2.21 9.46
C THR A 45 0.68 2.29 8.10
N LEU A 46 1.22 1.55 7.13
CA LEU A 46 0.60 1.36 5.81
C LEU A 46 -0.83 0.78 5.93
N GLY A 47 -1.07 -0.06 6.94
CA GLY A 47 -2.37 -0.63 7.23
C GLY A 47 -3.39 0.43 7.62
N ALA A 48 -3.03 1.31 8.57
CA ALA A 48 -3.87 2.42 8.98
C ALA A 48 -4.16 3.37 7.82
N LEU A 49 -3.12 3.82 7.10
CA LEU A 49 -3.28 4.70 5.94
C LEU A 49 -4.27 4.12 4.92
N MET A 50 -4.09 2.84 4.56
CA MET A 50 -4.95 2.21 3.57
C MET A 50 -6.41 2.11 4.03
N ARG A 51 -6.66 1.78 5.32
CA ARG A 51 -8.02 1.74 5.86
C ARG A 51 -8.65 3.13 5.86
N THR A 52 -7.91 4.17 6.25
CA THR A 52 -8.38 5.56 6.19
C THR A 52 -8.73 6.00 4.77
N LEU A 53 -7.93 5.63 3.77
CA LEU A 53 -8.20 5.97 2.38
C LEU A 53 -9.41 5.22 1.81
N ILE A 54 -9.60 3.94 2.16
CA ILE A 54 -10.80 3.18 1.80
C ILE A 54 -12.04 3.80 2.43
N ASP A 55 -11.99 4.14 3.73
CA ASP A 55 -13.10 4.81 4.41
C ASP A 55 -13.42 6.17 3.77
N ARG A 56 -12.41 7.00 3.53
CA ARG A 56 -12.59 8.33 2.93
C ARG A 56 -13.08 8.28 1.49
N LYS A 57 -12.85 7.21 0.74
CA LYS A 57 -13.42 7.08 -0.61
C LYS A 57 -14.94 7.21 -0.58
N ASP A 58 -15.57 6.58 0.41
CA ASP A 58 -17.01 6.52 0.53
C ASP A 58 -17.56 7.63 1.45
N ASN A 59 -16.81 7.99 2.50
CA ASN A 59 -17.28 8.86 3.59
C ASN A 59 -16.62 10.25 3.64
N ALA A 60 -15.73 10.62 2.71
CA ALA A 60 -15.05 11.92 2.79
C ALA A 60 -16.05 13.09 2.66
N PRO A 61 -15.92 14.13 3.51
CA PRO A 61 -16.76 15.33 3.43
C PRO A 61 -16.68 15.98 2.06
N ALA A 62 -17.82 16.50 1.58
CA ALA A 62 -17.89 17.28 0.36
C ALA A 62 -16.91 18.45 0.41
N GLY A 63 -16.17 18.67 -0.67
CA GLY A 63 -15.16 19.74 -0.76
C GLY A 63 -13.81 19.43 -0.09
N SER A 64 -13.67 18.33 0.64
CA SER A 64 -12.36 17.94 1.20
C SER A 64 -11.36 17.59 0.10
N TYR A 65 -10.07 17.83 0.37
CA TYR A 65 -8.99 17.51 -0.56
C TYR A 65 -8.99 16.03 -0.97
N THR A 66 -9.15 15.13 0.01
CA THR A 66 -9.22 13.69 -0.24
C THR A 66 -10.43 13.32 -1.11
N LYS A 67 -11.60 13.97 -0.94
CA LYS A 67 -12.75 13.73 -1.82
C LYS A 67 -12.47 14.15 -3.26
N ARG A 68 -11.90 15.34 -3.45
CA ARG A 68 -11.48 15.84 -4.79
C ARG A 68 -10.50 14.88 -5.45
N LEU A 69 -9.54 14.37 -4.70
CA LEU A 69 -8.57 13.39 -5.19
C LEU A 69 -9.23 12.09 -5.68
N PHE A 70 -10.30 11.64 -5.01
CA PHE A 70 -11.03 10.45 -5.40
C PHE A 70 -12.01 10.67 -6.55
N ASP A 71 -12.51 11.89 -6.75
CA ASP A 71 -13.45 12.20 -7.84
C ASP A 71 -12.68 12.54 -9.13
N ASP A 72 -11.58 13.30 -9.03
CA ASP A 72 -10.76 13.74 -10.16
C ASP A 72 -9.54 12.84 -10.38
N SER A 73 -9.63 11.96 -11.38
CA SER A 73 -8.53 11.05 -11.74
C SER A 73 -7.35 11.76 -12.38
N ALA A 74 -7.55 12.92 -13.01
CA ALA A 74 -6.48 13.70 -13.59
C ALA A 74 -5.65 14.38 -12.50
N LEU A 75 -6.31 14.93 -11.48
CA LEU A 75 -5.65 15.48 -10.29
C LEU A 75 -4.79 14.42 -9.58
N LEU A 76 -5.36 13.23 -9.30
CA LEU A 76 -4.61 12.15 -8.65
C LEU A 76 -3.40 11.72 -9.47
N LYS A 77 -3.56 11.57 -10.79
CA LYS A 77 -2.44 11.26 -11.69
C LYS A 77 -1.38 12.35 -11.66
N SER A 78 -1.78 13.62 -11.71
CA SER A 78 -0.87 14.76 -11.70
C SER A 78 -0.04 14.79 -10.42
N LYS A 79 -0.70 14.69 -9.25
CA LYS A 79 -0.02 14.66 -7.96
C LYS A 79 0.93 13.48 -7.87
N LEU A 80 0.50 12.26 -8.23
CA LEU A 80 1.40 11.10 -8.19
C LEU A 80 2.64 11.27 -9.08
N LEU A 81 2.53 11.93 -10.24
CA LEU A 81 3.70 12.21 -11.09
C LEU A 81 4.61 13.26 -10.47
N GLU A 82 4.04 14.32 -9.90
CA GLU A 82 4.77 15.39 -9.18
C GLU A 82 5.61 14.80 -8.03
N GLU A 83 5.01 14.03 -7.12
CA GLU A 83 5.77 13.46 -6.00
C GLU A 83 6.82 12.42 -6.48
N CYS A 84 6.59 11.76 -7.62
CA CYS A 84 7.61 10.89 -8.22
C CYS A 84 8.81 11.70 -8.70
N ASP A 85 8.58 12.86 -9.33
CA ASP A 85 9.64 13.74 -9.81
C ASP A 85 10.39 14.37 -8.62
N GLU A 86 9.68 14.78 -7.56
CA GLU A 86 10.27 15.28 -6.31
C GLU A 86 11.11 14.22 -5.60
N LEU A 87 10.62 12.98 -5.49
CA LEU A 87 11.41 11.87 -4.96
C LEU A 87 12.69 11.61 -5.75
N LEU A 88 12.66 11.77 -7.08
CA LEU A 88 13.84 11.60 -7.92
C LEU A 88 14.81 12.78 -7.83
N ALA A 89 14.33 13.96 -7.45
CA ALA A 89 15.13 15.17 -7.26
C ALA A 89 15.69 15.32 -5.83
N ALA A 90 15.16 14.58 -4.85
CA ALA A 90 15.57 14.65 -3.45
C ALA A 90 17.07 14.39 -3.27
N GLU A 91 17.74 15.25 -2.50
CA GLU A 91 19.21 15.24 -2.33
C GLU A 91 19.66 14.70 -0.97
N ASN A 92 18.75 14.60 0.00
CA ASN A 92 19.04 14.09 1.34
C ASN A 92 18.04 13.05 1.84
N ASP A 93 18.43 12.35 2.90
CA ASP A 93 17.66 11.25 3.50
C ASP A 93 16.27 11.66 3.97
N ARG A 94 16.12 12.89 4.49
CA ARG A 94 14.83 13.42 4.96
C ARG A 94 13.88 13.68 3.81
N GLU A 95 14.37 14.33 2.75
CA GLU A 95 13.59 14.55 1.52
C GLU A 95 13.17 13.22 0.91
N VAL A 96 14.12 12.29 0.72
CA VAL A 96 13.81 10.96 0.17
C VAL A 96 12.72 10.26 0.98
N ALA A 97 12.79 10.30 2.31
CA ALA A 97 11.77 9.70 3.16
C ALA A 97 10.40 10.39 3.05
N PHE A 98 10.40 11.73 2.96
CA PHE A 98 9.19 12.54 2.84
C PHE A 98 8.48 12.29 1.50
N GLU A 99 9.20 12.45 0.40
CA GLU A 99 8.64 12.25 -0.94
C GLU A 99 8.22 10.79 -1.19
N THR A 100 8.95 9.82 -0.61
CA THR A 100 8.53 8.42 -0.65
C THR A 100 7.19 8.21 0.05
N ALA A 101 6.96 8.89 1.18
CA ALA A 101 5.69 8.80 1.89
C ALA A 101 4.54 9.37 1.05
N ASP A 102 4.76 10.48 0.35
CA ASP A 102 3.76 11.10 -0.52
C ASP A 102 3.46 10.26 -1.77
N VAL A 103 4.49 9.69 -2.42
CA VAL A 103 4.30 8.69 -3.49
C VAL A 103 3.46 7.51 -2.99
N ILE A 104 3.76 6.97 -1.81
CA ILE A 104 2.99 5.87 -1.21
C ILE A 104 1.54 6.30 -0.95
N TYR A 105 1.32 7.52 -0.45
CA TYR A 105 -0.01 8.06 -0.19
C TYR A 105 -0.86 8.10 -1.46
N PHE A 106 -0.36 8.71 -2.54
CA PHE A 106 -1.12 8.82 -3.78
C PHE A 106 -1.26 7.47 -4.49
N ALA A 107 -0.26 6.59 -4.42
CA ALA A 107 -0.39 5.22 -4.92
C ALA A 107 -1.49 4.43 -4.18
N PHE A 108 -1.61 4.60 -2.86
CA PHE A 108 -2.67 3.97 -2.06
C PHE A 108 -4.02 4.62 -2.30
N ALA A 109 -4.09 5.93 -2.53
CA ALA A 109 -5.32 6.60 -2.95
C ALA A 109 -5.82 6.03 -4.29
N ALA A 110 -4.92 5.80 -5.25
CA ALA A 110 -5.26 5.13 -6.50
C ALA A 110 -5.78 3.70 -6.25
N CYS A 111 -5.13 2.92 -5.37
CA CYS A 111 -5.60 1.59 -4.99
C CYS A 111 -7.02 1.63 -4.40
N ALA A 112 -7.26 2.52 -3.43
CA ALA A 112 -8.55 2.66 -2.77
C ALA A 112 -9.65 3.04 -3.77
N ARG A 113 -9.38 4.01 -4.67
CA ARG A 113 -10.30 4.38 -5.77
C ARG A 113 -10.73 3.15 -6.57
N HIS A 114 -9.81 2.24 -6.88
CA HIS A 114 -10.08 1.00 -7.61
C HIS A 114 -10.55 -0.18 -6.74
N GLY A 115 -10.77 0.01 -5.45
CA GLY A 115 -11.21 -1.06 -4.54
C GLY A 115 -10.14 -2.10 -4.20
N VAL A 116 -8.87 -1.80 -4.50
CA VAL A 116 -7.72 -2.63 -4.15
C VAL A 116 -7.33 -2.32 -2.71
N ASN A 117 -7.10 -3.33 -1.86
CA ASN A 117 -6.62 -3.17 -0.48
C ASN A 117 -5.12 -3.50 -0.31
N LEU A 118 -4.57 -3.20 0.87
CA LEU A 118 -3.15 -3.46 1.18
C LEU A 118 -2.77 -4.93 1.01
N ALA A 119 -3.65 -5.87 1.36
CA ALA A 119 -3.37 -7.29 1.24
C ALA A 119 -3.21 -7.72 -0.24
N GLU A 120 -3.89 -7.07 -1.18
CA GLU A 120 -3.72 -7.29 -2.62
C GLU A 120 -2.37 -6.75 -3.12
N VAL A 121 -1.98 -5.56 -2.67
CA VAL A 121 -0.65 -4.98 -2.97
C VAL A 121 0.45 -5.90 -2.45
N GLN A 122 0.33 -6.37 -1.21
CA GLN A 122 1.28 -7.31 -0.60
C GLN A 122 1.34 -8.64 -1.35
N ARG A 123 0.20 -9.19 -1.79
CA ARG A 123 0.19 -10.39 -2.65
C ARG A 123 0.91 -10.15 -3.97
N SER A 124 0.75 -8.98 -4.58
CA SER A 124 1.46 -8.60 -5.79
C SER A 124 2.98 -8.52 -5.56
N LEU A 125 3.42 -7.91 -4.47
CA LEU A 125 4.83 -7.85 -4.06
C LEU A 125 5.41 -9.24 -3.80
N ALA A 126 4.69 -10.11 -3.07
CA ALA A 126 5.12 -11.49 -2.81
C ALA A 126 5.32 -12.29 -4.11
N ARG A 127 4.42 -12.12 -5.10
CA ARG A 127 4.58 -12.75 -6.44
C ARG A 127 5.80 -12.25 -7.19
N LYS A 128 6.20 -10.98 -7.01
CA LYS A 128 7.43 -10.44 -7.61
C LYS A 128 8.67 -11.09 -7.02
N HIS A 129 8.68 -11.33 -5.70
CA HIS A 129 9.77 -12.03 -5.02
C HIS A 129 9.98 -13.46 -5.57
N LEU A 130 8.88 -14.18 -5.86
CA LEU A 130 8.94 -15.51 -6.50
C LEU A 130 9.41 -15.48 -7.97
N ARG A 131 9.32 -14.32 -8.63
CA ARG A 131 9.75 -14.10 -10.02
C ARG A 131 11.19 -13.63 -10.15
N VAL A 132 11.96 -13.51 -9.07
CA VAL A 132 13.39 -13.17 -9.13
C VAL A 132 14.20 -14.41 -9.58
N ARG A 133 13.99 -14.85 -10.83
CA ARG A 133 15.14 -15.07 -11.72
C ARG A 133 15.51 -13.66 -12.19
N ARG A 134 16.63 -13.14 -11.68
CA ARG A 134 17.09 -11.75 -11.88
C ARG A 134 16.93 -11.37 -13.35
N ARG A 135 16.03 -10.42 -13.65
CA ARG A 135 16.10 -9.70 -14.91
C ARG A 135 17.28 -8.72 -14.78
N PRO A 136 18.19 -8.65 -15.77
CA PRO A 136 19.39 -7.83 -15.67
C PRO A 136 19.10 -6.33 -15.49
N GLY A 137 17.87 -5.88 -15.76
CA GLY A 137 17.47 -4.50 -15.48
C GLY A 137 18.12 -3.53 -16.46
N ASN A 138 18.29 -3.95 -17.71
CA ASN A 138 18.89 -3.10 -18.72
C ASN A 138 17.97 -1.92 -19.02
N ALA A 139 18.56 -0.72 -19.11
CA ALA A 139 17.84 0.46 -19.57
C ALA A 139 17.26 0.21 -20.97
N LYS A 140 16.07 0.77 -21.24
CA LYS A 140 15.47 0.71 -22.57
C LYS A 140 16.35 1.48 -23.55
N PRO A 141 16.66 0.93 -24.74
CA PRO A 141 17.49 1.62 -25.72
C PRO A 141 16.78 2.88 -26.25
N PRO A 142 17.54 3.87 -26.75
CA PRO A 142 16.97 5.06 -27.38
C PRO A 142 16.00 4.67 -28.51
N GLY A 143 14.75 5.13 -28.42
CA GLY A 143 13.71 4.88 -29.43
C GLY A 143 12.72 3.74 -29.12
N TRP A 144 12.82 3.09 -27.94
CA TRP A 144 11.86 2.06 -27.51
C TRP A 144 10.43 2.60 -27.38
N LYS A 145 9.45 1.94 -28.00
CA LYS A 145 8.03 2.31 -27.98
C LYS A 145 7.19 1.32 -27.16
N PRO A 146 6.06 1.78 -26.57
CA PRO A 146 5.09 0.87 -25.94
C PRO A 146 4.59 -0.18 -26.95
N GLY A 147 4.94 -1.44 -26.73
CA GLY A 147 4.64 -2.56 -27.63
C GLY A 147 5.88 -3.32 -28.10
N ASP A 148 7.07 -2.71 -28.00
CA ASP A 148 8.33 -3.36 -28.35
C ASP A 148 8.69 -4.46 -27.33
N PRO A 149 9.41 -5.51 -27.76
CA PRO A 149 9.91 -6.55 -26.86
C PRO A 149 10.71 -5.93 -25.71
N SER A 150 10.61 -6.57 -24.54
CA SER A 150 11.42 -6.15 -23.40
C SER A 150 12.90 -6.30 -23.76
N PRO A 151 13.77 -5.32 -23.41
CA PRO A 151 15.22 -5.46 -23.54
C PRO A 151 15.80 -6.66 -22.78
N ASP A 152 15.01 -7.20 -21.84
CA ASP A 152 15.32 -8.37 -21.02
C ASP A 152 14.54 -9.62 -21.45
N ALA A 153 14.04 -9.69 -22.69
CA ALA A 153 13.44 -10.90 -23.24
C ALA A 153 14.52 -11.99 -23.46
N PRO A 154 14.23 -13.28 -23.20
CA PRO A 154 15.18 -14.37 -23.42
C PRO A 154 15.50 -14.61 -24.90
#